data_AF-K1UBW1-F1
#
_entry.id   AF-K1UBW1-F1
#
_cell.length_a   1.000
_cell.length_b   1.000
_cell.length_c   1.000
_cell.angle_alpha   90.00
_cell.angle_beta   90.00
_cell.angle_gamma   90.00
#
_symmetry.space_group_name_H-M   'P 1'
#
loop_
_entity.id
_entity.type
_entity.pdbx_description
1 polymer ?
#
loop_
_entity_poly.entity_id
_entity_poly.type
_entity_poly.pdbx_seq_one_letter_code
_entity_poly.pdbx_strand_id
1 'polypeptide(L)'
;CAMDENAQTYLENAALNIDKSNDSDLQIASTIMGYDGRVIATVGSSTKKEGALSWDRSYNSVLQPGSSIKPVVVYPYAIESKKLYFSSMVLDEPLDNYRTNESGQLVSGPNNAYGYYNGNMSLPDAIEWSSNATAAQTMELIGGPSVAYQQVVTKIGIQESYGTGCTEYGCVFQSAV
;
A
#
# COMPACT_ATOMS: atom_id res chain seq x y z
N CYS A 1 28.61 -10.72 -6.72
CA CYS A 1 27.66 -10.96 -5.62
C CYS A 1 26.56 -9.90 -5.72
N ALA A 2 25.28 -10.26 -5.54
CA ALA A 2 24.18 -9.27 -5.60
C ALA A 2 23.97 -8.54 -4.27
N MET A 3 24.27 -9.21 -3.15
CA MET A 3 24.09 -8.69 -1.79
C MET A 3 25.11 -7.59 -1.46
N ASP A 4 24.65 -6.55 -0.78
CA ASP A 4 25.47 -5.56 -0.09
C ASP A 4 25.54 -5.94 1.40
N GLU A 5 26.74 -6.27 1.87
CA GLU A 5 26.97 -6.73 3.24
C GLU A 5 26.65 -5.67 4.30
N ASN A 6 26.86 -4.39 3.98
CA ASN A 6 26.56 -3.30 4.91
C ASN A 6 25.04 -3.10 5.03
N ALA A 7 24.34 -3.11 3.89
CA ALA A 7 22.89 -3.02 3.87
C ALA A 7 22.24 -4.22 4.57
N GLN A 8 22.74 -5.43 4.32
CA GLN A 8 22.25 -6.65 4.97
C GLN A 8 22.46 -6.59 6.49
N THR A 9 23.67 -6.23 6.94
CA THR A 9 23.99 -6.09 8.38
C THR A 9 23.11 -5.04 9.06
N TYR A 10 22.90 -3.90 8.40
CA TYR A 10 22.02 -2.86 8.91
C TYR A 10 20.58 -3.37 9.08
N LEU A 11 20.07 -4.07 8.07
CA LEU A 11 18.69 -4.54 8.05
C LEU A 11 18.44 -5.64 9.09
N GLU A 12 19.37 -6.57 9.26
CA GLU A 12 19.32 -7.60 10.31
C GLU A 12 19.35 -6.97 11.70
N ASN A 13 20.24 -6.00 11.94
CA ASN A 13 20.30 -5.30 13.21
C ASN A 13 19.00 -4.54 13.50
N ALA A 14 18.41 -3.87 12.51
CA ALA A 14 17.13 -3.20 12.69
C ALA A 14 16.02 -4.19 13.05
N ALA A 15 15.96 -5.34 12.35
CA ALA A 15 14.93 -6.36 12.59
C ALA A 15 15.01 -7.01 13.98
N LEU A 16 16.22 -7.22 14.49
CA LEU A 16 16.44 -7.79 15.83
C LEU A 16 16.10 -6.81 16.96
N ASN A 17 16.11 -5.50 16.69
CA ASN A 17 15.93 -4.44 17.69
C ASN A 17 14.58 -3.72 17.57
N ILE A 18 13.61 -4.28 16.85
CA ILE A 18 12.25 -3.70 16.84
C ILE A 18 11.65 -3.71 18.25
N ASP A 19 10.84 -2.70 18.56
CA ASP A 19 10.15 -2.64 19.84
C ASP A 19 9.04 -3.70 19.90
N LYS A 20 9.22 -4.70 20.77
CA LYS A 20 8.29 -5.79 21.05
C LYS A 20 7.62 -5.68 22.42
N SER A 21 7.71 -4.51 23.06
CA SER A 21 7.17 -4.31 24.41
C SER A 21 5.66 -4.55 24.49
N ASN A 22 4.92 -4.19 23.44
CA ASN A 22 3.46 -4.37 23.37
C ASN A 22 3.03 -5.74 22.83
N ASP A 23 3.88 -6.40 22.03
CA ASP A 23 3.61 -7.71 21.43
C ASP A 23 4.93 -8.47 21.25
N SER A 24 5.12 -9.54 22.04
CA SER A 24 6.32 -10.36 22.00
C SER A 24 6.46 -11.16 20.71
N ASP A 25 5.35 -11.45 20.03
CA ASP A 25 5.30 -12.24 18.81
C ASP A 25 5.43 -11.38 17.55
N LEU A 26 5.56 -10.05 17.70
CA LEU A 26 5.68 -9.11 16.59
C LEU A 26 6.83 -9.48 15.63
N GLN A 27 6.51 -9.44 14.34
CA GLN A 27 7.42 -9.77 13.24
C GLN A 27 7.61 -8.61 12.29
N ILE A 28 8.77 -8.58 11.65
CA ILE A 28 9.10 -7.61 10.61
C ILE A 28 9.67 -8.36 9.40
N ALA A 29 9.39 -7.80 8.23
CA ALA A 29 10.00 -8.20 6.98
C ALA A 29 10.41 -6.93 6.23
N SER A 30 11.52 -6.99 5.50
CA SER A 30 11.95 -5.89 4.66
C SER A 30 12.84 -6.37 3.53
N THR A 31 12.72 -5.71 2.39
CA THR A 31 13.50 -5.98 1.17
C THR A 31 14.07 -4.66 0.68
N ILE A 32 15.38 -4.62 0.47
CA ILE A 32 16.07 -3.48 -0.15
C ILE A 32 16.50 -3.88 -1.55
N MET A 33 16.14 -3.04 -2.51
CA MET A 33 16.38 -3.26 -3.93
C MET A 33 17.10 -2.05 -4.53
N GLY A 34 18.08 -2.30 -5.40
CA GLY A 34 18.73 -1.28 -6.20
C GLY A 34 17.83 -0.81 -7.36
N TYR A 35 18.13 0.36 -7.93
CA TYR A 35 17.37 0.90 -9.08
C TYR A 35 17.42 0.01 -10.33
N ASP A 36 18.36 -0.93 -10.40
CA ASP A 36 18.47 -1.93 -11.46
C ASP A 36 17.64 -3.21 -11.19
N GLY A 37 16.82 -3.20 -10.14
CA GLY A 37 15.94 -4.31 -9.77
C GLY A 37 16.63 -5.43 -8.99
N ARG A 38 17.93 -5.31 -8.68
CA ARG A 38 18.62 -6.32 -7.87
C ARG A 38 18.26 -6.16 -6.40
N VAL A 39 17.84 -7.25 -5.75
CA VAL A 39 17.70 -7.31 -4.29
C VAL A 39 19.11 -7.33 -3.68
N ILE A 40 19.41 -6.33 -2.87
CA ILE A 40 20.74 -6.14 -2.25
C ILE A 40 20.75 -6.50 -0.78
N ALA A 41 19.59 -6.51 -0.11
CA ALA A 41 19.43 -7.00 1.25
C ALA A 41 17.98 -7.46 1.49
N THR A 42 17.80 -8.45 2.35
CA THR A 42 16.46 -8.89 2.78
C THR A 42 16.47 -9.44 4.20
N VAL A 43 15.37 -9.25 4.93
CA VAL A 43 15.11 -9.87 6.22
C VAL A 43 13.66 -10.33 6.29
N GLY A 44 13.43 -11.58 6.70
CA GLY A 44 12.09 -12.18 6.78
C GLY A 44 11.57 -12.41 8.20
N SER A 45 12.33 -12.03 9.23
CA SER A 45 11.99 -12.30 10.62
C SER A 45 12.59 -11.24 11.54
N SER A 46 11.93 -11.00 12.67
CA SER A 46 12.45 -10.22 13.80
C SER A 46 13.28 -11.07 14.78
N THR A 47 13.69 -12.27 14.36
CA THR A 47 14.49 -13.21 15.15
C THR A 47 15.72 -13.65 14.36
N LYS A 48 16.78 -14.02 15.08
CA LYS A 48 18.01 -14.50 14.46
C LYS A 48 17.72 -15.80 13.72
N LYS A 49 18.30 -15.94 12.53
CA LYS A 49 18.20 -17.16 11.73
C LYS A 49 18.97 -18.30 12.40
N GLU A 50 18.27 -19.38 12.72
CA GLU A 50 18.85 -20.56 13.37
C GLU A 50 19.01 -21.77 12.43
N GLY A 51 18.43 -21.71 11.22
CA GLY A 51 18.46 -22.81 10.26
C GLY A 51 18.28 -22.37 8.80
N ALA A 52 18.39 -23.36 7.91
CA ALA A 52 18.07 -23.16 6.49
C ALA A 52 16.55 -23.27 6.27
N LEU A 53 16.03 -22.55 5.26
CA LEU A 53 14.62 -22.59 4.85
C LEU A 53 13.60 -22.24 5.95
N SER A 54 14.00 -21.44 6.94
CA SER A 54 13.05 -20.79 7.83
C SER A 54 12.09 -19.90 7.04
N TRP A 55 10.85 -19.75 7.53
CA TRP A 55 9.83 -18.95 6.87
C TRP A 55 10.29 -17.52 6.65
N ASP A 56 10.34 -17.10 5.38
CA ASP A 56 10.79 -15.77 4.99
C ASP A 56 9.58 -14.89 4.67
N ARG A 57 9.20 -14.03 5.61
CA ARG A 57 8.06 -13.13 5.42
C ARG A 57 8.28 -12.10 4.32
N SER A 58 9.53 -11.79 3.94
CA SER A 58 9.81 -10.85 2.85
C SER A 58 9.45 -11.43 1.49
N TYR A 59 9.39 -12.75 1.38
CA TYR A 59 9.14 -13.49 0.16
C TYR A 59 7.81 -14.26 0.18
N ASN A 60 7.48 -14.91 1.29
CA ASN A 60 6.35 -15.82 1.41
C ASN A 60 5.07 -15.19 1.96
N SER A 61 5.15 -14.09 2.71
CA SER A 61 3.96 -13.48 3.32
C SER A 61 3.23 -12.59 2.32
N VAL A 62 1.93 -12.87 2.16
CA VAL A 62 1.01 -12.03 1.39
C VAL A 62 0.14 -11.28 2.39
N LEU A 63 0.27 -9.95 2.41
CA LEU A 63 -0.49 -9.06 3.28
C LEU A 63 -1.18 -8.00 2.43
N GLN A 64 -2.31 -7.51 2.93
CA GLN A 64 -2.93 -6.33 2.33
C GLN A 64 -1.96 -5.13 2.44
N PRO A 65 -1.60 -4.47 1.33
CA PRO A 65 -0.64 -3.36 1.33
C PRO A 65 -1.21 -2.08 1.95
N GLY A 66 -2.53 -2.01 2.15
CA GLY A 66 -3.21 -0.80 2.61
C GLY A 66 -2.91 0.40 1.71
N SER A 67 -2.81 1.58 2.32
CA SER A 67 -2.60 2.86 1.63
C SER A 67 -1.30 2.96 0.83
N SER A 68 -0.32 2.08 1.05
CA SER A 68 0.88 2.01 0.21
C SER A 68 0.55 1.72 -1.26
N ILE A 69 -0.65 1.22 -1.56
CA ILE A 69 -1.12 1.01 -2.94
C ILE A 69 -1.51 2.31 -3.66
N LYS A 70 -1.92 3.36 -2.92
CA LYS A 70 -2.40 4.63 -3.50
C LYS A 70 -1.34 5.33 -4.38
N PRO A 71 -0.10 5.54 -3.90
CA PRO A 71 0.95 6.15 -4.71
C PRO A 71 1.56 5.19 -5.74
N VAL A 72 1.19 3.90 -5.74
CA VAL A 72 1.69 2.91 -6.70
C VAL A 72 0.72 2.73 -7.87
N VAL A 73 -0.58 2.81 -7.62
CA VAL A 73 -1.62 2.47 -8.61
C VAL A 73 -2.50 3.67 -8.94
N VAL A 74 -3.16 4.23 -7.92
CA VAL A 74 -4.29 5.16 -8.11
C VAL A 74 -3.83 6.48 -8.72
N TYR A 75 -2.95 7.19 -8.00
CA TYR A 75 -2.50 8.51 -8.43
C TYR A 75 -1.58 8.46 -9.67
N PRO A 76 -0.60 7.54 -9.77
CA PRO A 76 0.24 7.45 -10.97
C PRO A 76 -0.57 7.20 -12.23
N TYR A 77 -1.57 6.31 -12.17
CA TYR A 77 -2.40 6.03 -13.35
C TYR A 77 -3.32 7.20 -13.72
N ALA A 78 -3.87 7.92 -12.74
CA ALA A 78 -4.62 9.15 -13.00
C ALA A 78 -3.75 10.22 -13.70
N ILE A 79 -2.48 10.31 -13.32
CA ILE A 79 -1.50 11.22 -13.95
C ILE A 79 -1.12 10.74 -15.35
N GLU A 80 -0.81 9.45 -15.52
CA GLU A 80 -0.45 8.86 -16.81
C GLU A 80 -1.58 8.99 -17.84
N SER A 81 -2.82 8.79 -17.39
CA SER A 81 -4.03 8.98 -18.19
C SER A 81 -4.44 10.45 -18.37
N LYS A 82 -3.63 11.40 -17.88
CA LYS A 82 -3.83 12.86 -17.99
C LYS A 82 -5.14 13.37 -17.36
N LYS A 83 -5.70 12.60 -16.43
CA LYS A 83 -6.90 12.96 -15.67
C LYS A 83 -6.55 13.87 -14.49
N LEU A 84 -5.35 13.71 -13.94
CA LEU A 84 -4.79 14.56 -12.90
C LEU A 84 -3.36 15.01 -13.27
N TYR A 85 -2.92 16.08 -12.64
CA TYR A 85 -1.56 16.62 -12.73
C TYR A 85 -1.11 16.97 -11.30
N PHE A 86 0.20 17.13 -11.07
CA PHE A 86 0.70 17.57 -9.76
C PHE A 86 0.12 18.91 -9.28
N SER A 87 -0.34 19.76 -10.20
CA SER A 87 -1.02 21.01 -9.90
C SER A 87 -2.54 20.88 -9.75
N SER A 88 -3.10 19.67 -9.87
CA SER A 88 -4.54 19.46 -9.75
C SER A 88 -5.01 19.68 -8.33
N MET A 89 -6.18 20.29 -8.22
CA MET A 89 -6.99 20.23 -7.02
C MET A 89 -7.85 18.97 -7.06
N VAL A 90 -8.02 18.33 -5.91
CA VAL A 90 -8.75 17.08 -5.73
C VAL A 90 -9.68 17.21 -4.54
N LEU A 91 -10.79 16.47 -4.60
CA LEU A 91 -11.83 16.56 -3.61
C LEU A 91 -11.66 15.48 -2.55
N ASP A 92 -11.61 15.91 -1.30
CA ASP A 92 -11.60 15.08 -0.10
C ASP A 92 -12.97 15.08 0.54
N GLU A 93 -13.91 14.37 -0.09
CA GLU A 93 -15.28 14.17 0.36
C GLU A 93 -15.68 12.69 0.25
N PRO A 94 -16.65 12.22 1.04
CA PRO A 94 -17.12 10.85 0.94
C PRO A 94 -17.80 10.60 -0.41
N LEU A 95 -17.51 9.46 -1.02
CA LEU A 95 -18.33 8.90 -2.08
C LEU A 95 -19.63 8.35 -1.48
N ASP A 96 -20.75 8.69 -2.11
CA ASP A 96 -22.04 8.12 -1.75
C ASP A 96 -22.10 6.63 -2.05
N ASN A 97 -22.82 5.89 -1.20
CA ASN A 97 -23.04 4.45 -1.34
C ASN A 97 -21.74 3.63 -1.48
N TYR A 98 -20.64 4.13 -0.91
CA TYR A 98 -19.30 3.53 -1.03
C TYR A 98 -19.23 2.07 -0.54
N ARG A 99 -19.95 1.74 0.54
CA ARG A 99 -19.98 0.37 1.08
C ARG A 99 -21.32 0.03 1.68
N THR A 100 -21.55 -1.27 1.85
CA THR A 100 -22.66 -1.78 2.66
C THR A 100 -22.18 -1.97 4.10
N ASN A 101 -22.91 -1.42 5.07
CA ASN A 101 -22.63 -1.62 6.50
C ASN A 101 -23.15 -3.00 6.98
N GLU A 102 -22.86 -3.35 8.23
CA GLU A 102 -23.29 -4.64 8.84
C GLU A 102 -24.82 -4.84 8.81
N SER A 103 -25.58 -3.75 8.80
CA SER A 103 -27.04 -3.74 8.73
C SER A 103 -27.59 -3.82 7.30
N GLY A 104 -26.74 -3.99 6.28
CA GLY A 104 -27.14 -4.09 4.88
C GLY A 104 -27.47 -2.75 4.21
N GLN A 105 -27.16 -1.62 4.84
CA GLN A 105 -27.42 -0.28 4.31
C GLN A 105 -26.21 0.27 3.58
N LEU A 106 -26.45 0.94 2.45
CA LEU A 106 -25.43 1.70 1.76
C LEU A 106 -25.05 2.93 2.58
N VAL A 107 -23.75 3.13 2.79
CA VAL A 107 -23.19 4.25 3.55
C VAL A 107 -22.08 4.91 2.76
N SER A 108 -21.99 6.23 2.86
CA SER A 108 -20.94 7.01 2.21
C SER A 108 -19.57 6.81 2.89
N GLY A 109 -18.49 7.05 2.15
CA GLY A 109 -17.12 6.89 2.64
C GLY A 109 -16.09 6.97 1.51
N PRO A 110 -14.83 6.54 1.71
CA PRO A 110 -14.25 6.08 2.96
C PRO A 110 -13.88 7.23 3.92
N ASN A 111 -13.86 6.93 5.22
CA ASN A 111 -13.39 7.87 6.23
C ASN A 111 -11.87 8.05 6.14
N ASN A 112 -11.40 9.28 6.36
CA ASN A 112 -9.98 9.57 6.46
C ASN A 112 -9.41 9.24 7.84
N ALA A 113 -8.11 8.95 7.88
CA ALA A 113 -7.39 8.67 9.13
C ALA A 113 -7.42 9.86 10.11
N TYR A 114 -7.44 11.09 9.60
CA TYR A 114 -7.53 12.32 10.38
C TYR A 114 -8.96 12.64 10.85
N GLY A 115 -9.96 11.81 10.52
CA GLY A 115 -11.30 11.87 11.11
C GLY A 115 -12.24 12.94 10.56
N TYR A 116 -11.85 13.70 9.53
CA TYR A 116 -12.70 14.68 8.86
C TYR A 116 -12.47 14.70 7.34
N TYR A 117 -13.25 15.51 6.63
CA TYR A 117 -13.15 15.75 5.19
C TYR A 117 -12.70 17.19 4.96
N ASN A 118 -11.60 17.37 4.23
CA ASN A 118 -10.96 18.66 4.01
C ASN A 118 -11.56 19.42 2.81
N GLY A 119 -12.48 18.79 2.07
CA GLY A 119 -13.03 19.36 0.84
C GLY A 119 -11.93 19.47 -0.23
N ASN A 120 -11.81 20.63 -0.88
CA ASN A 120 -10.86 20.79 -1.96
C ASN A 120 -9.41 20.93 -1.44
N MET A 121 -8.50 20.04 -1.85
CA MET A 121 -7.09 20.05 -1.48
C MET A 121 -6.18 19.84 -2.68
N SER A 122 -4.87 20.13 -2.55
CA SER A 122 -3.94 19.86 -3.64
C SER A 122 -3.64 18.36 -3.76
N LEU A 123 -3.37 17.87 -4.97
CA LEU A 123 -2.99 16.47 -5.17
C LEU A 123 -1.74 16.06 -4.35
N PRO A 124 -0.67 16.87 -4.25
CA PRO A 124 0.47 16.58 -3.38
C PRO A 124 0.05 16.40 -1.92
N ASP A 125 -0.77 17.31 -1.38
CA ASP A 125 -1.25 17.19 0.01
C ASP A 125 -2.07 15.91 0.19
N ALA A 126 -2.90 15.53 -0.78
CA ALA A 126 -3.72 14.32 -0.69
C ALA A 126 -2.87 13.03 -0.66
N ILE A 127 -1.75 13.02 -1.38
CA ILE A 127 -0.78 11.92 -1.36
C ILE A 127 -0.04 11.91 -0.03
N GLU A 128 0.45 13.06 0.44
CA GLU A 128 1.20 13.21 1.69
C GLU A 128 0.35 12.81 2.90
N TRP A 129 -0.89 13.29 2.96
CA TRP A 129 -1.80 13.01 4.07
C TRP A 129 -2.46 11.64 3.95
N SER A 130 -2.18 10.93 2.85
CA SER A 130 -2.77 9.64 2.54
C SER A 130 -4.31 9.68 2.66
N SER A 131 -4.94 10.70 2.06
CA SER A 131 -6.41 10.82 2.08
C SER A 131 -7.04 9.57 1.47
N ASN A 132 -8.02 8.98 2.17
CA ASN A 132 -8.79 7.83 1.69
C ASN A 132 -9.88 8.29 0.74
N ALA A 133 -10.56 9.39 1.06
CA ALA A 133 -11.65 9.92 0.26
C ALA A 133 -11.16 10.32 -1.14
N THR A 134 -10.07 11.11 -1.19
CA THR A 134 -9.45 11.50 -2.45
C THR A 134 -8.97 10.31 -3.28
N ALA A 135 -8.40 9.29 -2.63
CA ALA A 135 -7.97 8.07 -3.32
C ALA A 135 -9.16 7.31 -3.93
N ALA A 136 -10.27 7.20 -3.21
CA ALA A 136 -11.48 6.55 -3.71
C ALA A 136 -12.11 7.35 -4.86
N GLN A 137 -12.18 8.68 -4.75
CA GLN A 137 -12.66 9.53 -5.84
C GLN A 137 -11.75 9.44 -7.08
N THR A 138 -10.44 9.39 -6.88
CA THR A 138 -9.48 9.20 -7.98
C THR A 138 -9.63 7.82 -8.61
N MET A 139 -9.94 6.77 -7.84
CA MET A 139 -10.25 5.44 -8.34
C MET A 139 -11.47 5.45 -9.27
N GLU A 140 -12.56 6.11 -8.89
CA GLU A 140 -13.72 6.30 -9.78
C GLU A 140 -13.35 7.07 -11.04
N LEU A 141 -12.56 8.15 -10.89
CA LEU A 141 -12.10 8.97 -12.00
C LEU A 141 -11.31 8.17 -13.05
N ILE A 142 -10.48 7.21 -12.64
CA ILE A 142 -9.70 6.36 -13.57
C ILE A 142 -10.51 5.23 -14.22
N GLY A 143 -11.79 5.04 -13.84
CA GLY A 143 -12.68 4.02 -14.39
C GLY A 143 -12.93 2.84 -13.45
N GLY A 144 -12.62 2.98 -12.16
CA GLY A 144 -12.94 2.02 -11.12
C GLY A 144 -11.91 0.89 -10.91
N PRO A 145 -12.15 0.02 -9.92
CA PRO A 145 -11.19 -0.99 -9.48
C PRO A 145 -10.74 -1.97 -10.57
N SER A 146 -11.63 -2.36 -11.48
CA SER A 146 -11.29 -3.32 -12.54
C SER A 146 -10.25 -2.76 -13.52
N VAL A 147 -10.32 -1.46 -13.84
CA VAL A 147 -9.32 -0.78 -14.67
C VAL A 147 -7.99 -0.71 -13.94
N ALA A 148 -8.01 -0.31 -12.66
CA ALA A 148 -6.81 -0.27 -11.84
C ALA A 148 -6.14 -1.64 -11.71
N TYR A 149 -6.91 -2.70 -11.45
CA TYR A 149 -6.42 -4.08 -11.38
C TYR A 149 -5.73 -4.51 -12.68
N GLN A 150 -6.32 -4.23 -13.84
CA GLN A 150 -5.69 -4.55 -15.11
C GLN A 150 -4.33 -3.85 -15.26
N GLN A 151 -4.19 -2.60 -14.84
CA GLN A 151 -2.91 -1.89 -14.87
C GLN A 151 -1.89 -2.51 -13.92
N VAL A 152 -2.30 -2.89 -12.72
CA VAL A 152 -1.44 -3.55 -11.73
C VAL A 152 -0.84 -4.83 -12.30
N VAL A 153 -1.68 -5.69 -12.88
CA VAL A 153 -1.25 -6.96 -13.45
C VAL A 153 -0.37 -6.77 -14.68
N THR A 154 -0.75 -5.85 -15.59
CA THR A 154 -0.09 -5.71 -16.90
C THR A 154 1.16 -4.84 -16.89
N LYS A 155 1.21 -3.80 -16.05
CA LYS A 155 2.33 -2.83 -16.01
C LYS A 155 3.25 -3.00 -14.81
N ILE A 156 2.70 -3.33 -13.65
CA ILE A 156 3.46 -3.41 -12.39
C ILE A 156 3.92 -4.85 -12.12
N GLY A 157 3.18 -5.84 -12.62
CA GLY A 157 3.52 -7.25 -12.49
C GLY A 157 3.17 -7.85 -11.14
N ILE A 158 2.33 -7.17 -10.34
CA ILE A 158 1.76 -7.74 -9.11
C ILE A 158 0.61 -8.65 -9.55
N GLN A 159 0.79 -9.95 -9.33
CA GLN A 159 -0.24 -10.95 -9.59
C GLN A 159 -1.09 -11.20 -8.35
N GLU A 160 -2.32 -11.65 -8.57
CA GLU A 160 -3.22 -12.03 -7.50
C GLU A 160 -2.70 -13.31 -6.81
N SER A 161 -2.14 -13.12 -5.63
CA SER A 161 -2.05 -14.15 -4.60
C SER A 161 -3.00 -13.73 -3.49
N TYR A 162 -3.76 -14.68 -2.94
CA TYR A 162 -4.80 -14.47 -1.92
C TYR A 162 -4.37 -13.42 -0.87
N GLY A 163 -4.85 -12.17 -0.99
CA GLY A 163 -4.49 -11.06 -0.11
C GLY A 163 -4.03 -9.74 -0.76
N THR A 164 -4.07 -9.59 -2.08
CA THR A 164 -3.75 -8.31 -2.74
C THR A 164 -4.79 -7.22 -2.41
N GLY A 165 -4.32 -6.03 -2.04
CA GLY A 165 -5.16 -4.87 -1.69
C GLY A 165 -5.97 -4.27 -2.83
N CYS A 166 -5.96 -4.89 -4.01
CA CYS A 166 -6.81 -4.59 -5.16
C CYS A 166 -7.21 -5.91 -5.83
N THR A 167 -8.52 -6.13 -5.98
CA THR A 167 -9.13 -7.19 -6.77
C THR A 167 -9.98 -6.58 -7.87
N GLU A 168 -10.54 -7.40 -8.77
CA GLU A 168 -11.48 -6.93 -9.79
C GLU A 168 -12.71 -6.23 -9.20
N TYR A 169 -13.04 -6.51 -7.94
CA TYR A 169 -14.20 -6.00 -7.20
C TYR A 169 -13.90 -4.79 -6.30
N GLY A 170 -12.63 -4.43 -6.08
CA GLY A 170 -12.32 -3.32 -5.17
C GLY A 170 -10.87 -3.24 -4.73
N CYS A 171 -10.45 -2.03 -4.34
CA CYS A 171 -9.17 -1.80 -3.66
C CYS A 171 -9.41 -1.35 -2.22
N VAL A 172 -8.64 -1.90 -1.27
CA VAL A 172 -8.71 -1.53 0.14
C VAL A 172 -7.71 -0.42 0.43
N PHE A 173 -8.23 0.80 0.57
CA PHE A 173 -7.49 1.98 1.02
C PHE A 173 -7.62 2.14 2.53
N GLN A 174 -6.81 1.41 3.29
CA GLN A 174 -6.68 1.64 4.73
C GLN A 174 -5.32 2.27 5.01
N SER A 175 -5.30 3.41 5.69
CA SER A 175 -4.08 3.94 6.30
C SER A 175 -3.45 2.86 7.17
N ALA A 176 -2.15 2.62 7.00
CA ALA A 176 -1.38 1.90 8.01
C ALA A 176 -1.46 2.72 9.30
N VAL A 177 -2.16 2.19 10.29
CA VAL A 177 -2.17 2.69 11.67
C VAL A 177 -1.35 1.72 12.49
#